data_AF-A0A7V4YSC3-F1
#
_entry.id   AF-A0A7V4YSC3-F1
#
_cell.length_a   1.000
_cell.length_b   1.000
_cell.length_c   1.000
_cell.angle_alpha   90.00
_cell.angle_beta   90.00
_cell.angle_gamma   90.00
#
_symmetry.space_group_name_H-M   'P 1'
#
loop_
_entity.id
_entity.type
_entity.pdbx_description
1 polymer ?
#
loop_
_entity_poly.entity_id
_entity_poly.type
_entity_poly.pdbx_seq_one_letter_code
_entity_poly.pdbx_strand_id
1 'polypeptide(L)'
;MPLFGSSEQLVKEAEEIAKQLGKVKTHQLRRIYSQVSSIYHQSEQNFGDAKSRLVLLKPQLAYAKSRNPHLKPLTERLINLIGQVRDDTENLKEFYQFVQSVVAYHKEERREER
;
A
#
# COMPACT_ATOMS: atom_id res chain seq x y z
N MET A 1 -6.02 16.39 7.99
CA MET A 1 -7.17 15.66 7.42
C MET A 1 -6.68 14.25 7.20
N PRO A 2 -7.40 13.24 7.71
CA PRO A 2 -6.95 11.86 7.59
C PRO A 2 -6.98 11.45 6.10
N LEU A 3 -6.09 10.54 5.73
CA LEU A 3 -5.98 9.99 4.38
C LEU A 3 -7.21 9.14 4.04
N PHE A 4 -7.78 8.50 5.07
CA PHE A 4 -9.06 7.81 5.05
C PHE A 4 -10.04 8.49 6.01
N GLY A 5 -11.33 8.56 5.69
CA GLY A 5 -12.30 9.22 6.59
C GLY A 5 -12.45 8.52 7.95
N SER A 6 -12.15 7.22 8.03
CA SER A 6 -12.07 6.44 9.27
C SER A 6 -11.25 5.15 9.10
N SER A 7 -10.87 4.51 10.21
CA SER A 7 -10.22 3.19 10.20
C SER A 7 -11.08 2.12 9.55
N GLU A 8 -12.41 2.18 9.73
CA GLU A 8 -13.35 1.25 9.09
C GLU A 8 -13.33 1.39 7.57
N GLN A 9 -13.24 2.62 7.05
CA GLN A 9 -13.14 2.87 5.62
C GLN A 9 -11.82 2.35 5.04
N LEU A 10 -10.71 2.55 5.75
CA LEU A 10 -9.40 2.00 5.36
C LEU A 10 -9.46 0.48 5.25
N VAL A 11 -9.99 -0.19 6.27
CA VAL A 11 -10.09 -1.66 6.33
C VAL A 11 -10.99 -2.19 5.22
N LYS A 12 -12.17 -1.59 5.04
CA LYS A 12 -13.11 -1.97 3.99
C LYS A 12 -12.50 -1.84 2.60
N GLU A 13 -11.84 -0.71 2.31
CA GLU A 13 -11.21 -0.50 1.02
C GLU A 13 -10.03 -1.45 0.79
N ALA A 14 -9.26 -1.76 1.84
CA ALA A 14 -8.17 -2.72 1.77
C ALA A 14 -8.66 -4.15 1.46
N GLU A 15 -9.78 -4.56 2.06
CA GLU A 15 -10.43 -5.84 1.79
C GLU A 15 -10.96 -5.91 0.35
N GLU A 16 -11.63 -4.86 -0.14
CA GLU A 16 -12.13 -4.79 -1.52
C GLU A 16 -10.99 -4.92 -2.54
N ILE A 17 -9.85 -4.27 -2.29
CA ILE A 17 -8.67 -4.38 -3.15
C ILE A 17 -8.04 -5.78 -3.04
N ALA A 18 -7.97 -6.38 -1.86
CA ALA A 18 -7.47 -7.74 -1.68
C ALA A 18 -8.23 -8.74 -2.58
N LYS A 19 -9.57 -8.68 -2.56
CA LYS A 19 -10.45 -9.48 -3.42
C LYS A 19 -10.14 -9.31 -4.91
N GLN A 20 -9.92 -8.07 -5.34
CA GLN A 20 -9.61 -7.75 -6.74
C GLN A 20 -8.22 -8.23 -7.18
N LEU A 21 -7.28 -8.45 -6.25
CA LEU A 21 -5.94 -8.94 -6.57
C LEU A 21 -5.94 -10.43 -6.94
N GLY A 22 -6.95 -11.20 -6.52
CA GLY A 22 -7.13 -12.61 -6.87
C GLY A 22 -5.82 -13.43 -6.77
N LYS A 23 -5.37 -13.98 -7.91
CA LYS A 23 -4.21 -14.90 -7.98
C LYS A 23 -2.83 -14.22 -7.91
N VAL A 24 -2.73 -12.93 -7.57
CA VAL A 24 -1.43 -12.29 -7.33
C VAL A 24 -0.61 -13.11 -6.32
N LYS A 25 0.68 -13.31 -6.60
CA LYS A 25 1.53 -14.12 -5.72
C LYS A 25 1.88 -13.32 -4.46
N THR A 26 1.76 -13.94 -3.28
CA THR A 26 2.01 -13.28 -1.99
C THR A 26 3.39 -12.60 -1.90
N HIS A 27 4.42 -13.14 -2.56
CA HIS A 27 5.75 -12.50 -2.57
C HIS A 27 5.77 -11.14 -3.31
N GLN A 28 4.88 -10.93 -4.29
CA GLN A 28 4.76 -9.65 -5.00
C GLN A 28 4.19 -8.58 -4.07
N LEU A 29 3.14 -8.92 -3.31
CA LEU A 29 2.56 -8.02 -2.31
C LEU A 29 3.52 -7.79 -1.14
N ARG A 30 4.19 -8.83 -0.66
CA ARG A 30 5.20 -8.71 0.39
C ARG A 30 6.32 -7.75 -0.01
N ARG A 31 6.76 -7.76 -1.26
CA ARG A 31 7.79 -6.82 -1.75
C ARG A 31 7.32 -5.37 -1.65
N ILE A 32 6.09 -5.07 -2.06
CA ILE A 32 5.49 -3.73 -1.94
C ILE A 32 5.42 -3.34 -0.45
N TYR A 33 4.89 -4.22 0.39
CA TYR A 33 4.81 -3.98 1.83
C TYR A 33 6.18 -3.71 2.46
N SER A 34 7.21 -4.50 2.13
CA SER A 34 8.57 -4.28 2.67
C SER A 34 9.14 -2.91 2.30
N GLN A 35 8.90 -2.44 1.07
CA GLN A 35 9.33 -1.10 0.66
C GLN A 35 8.60 -0.01 1.45
N VAL A 36 7.27 -0.13 1.58
CA VAL A 36 6.45 0.83 2.31
C VAL A 36 6.79 0.84 3.81
N SER A 37 6.96 -0.33 4.42
CA SER A 37 7.40 -0.49 5.82
C SER A 37 8.74 0.19 6.06
N SER A 38 9.71 0.00 5.17
CA SER A 38 11.02 0.67 5.29
C SER A 38 10.89 2.20 5.21
N ILE A 39 10.02 2.72 4.35
CA ILE A 39 9.77 4.17 4.24
C ILE A 39 9.12 4.69 5.53
N TYR A 40 8.13 3.98 6.05
CA TYR A 40 7.44 4.34 7.30
C TYR A 40 8.42 4.39 8.48
N HIS A 41 9.23 3.36 8.70
CA HIS A 41 10.22 3.36 9.78
C HIS A 41 11.29 4.44 9.61
N GLN A 42 11.71 4.73 8.37
CA GLN A 42 12.62 5.85 8.12
C GLN A 42 12.00 7.19 8.51
N SER A 43 10.68 7.34 8.39
CA SER A 43 10.00 8.59 8.71
C SER A 43 10.07 8.97 10.19
N GLU A 44 10.25 7.98 11.07
CA GLU A 44 10.47 8.19 12.51
C GLU A 44 11.80 8.89 12.80
N GLN A 45 12.76 8.80 11.88
CA GLN A 45 14.09 9.42 11.98
C GLN A 45 14.21 10.67 11.11
N ASN A 46 13.75 10.58 9.86
CA ASN A 46 13.77 11.67 8.90
C ASN A 46 12.56 11.59 7.96
N PHE A 47 11.53 12.36 8.28
CA PHE A 47 10.31 12.43 7.49
C PHE A 47 10.53 12.99 6.08
N GLY A 48 11.44 13.95 5.89
CA GLY A 48 11.72 14.55 4.58
C GLY A 48 12.29 13.54 3.57
N ASP A 49 13.23 12.71 4.02
CA ASP A 49 13.79 11.64 3.20
C ASP A 49 12.74 10.54 2.93
N ALA A 50 11.95 10.18 3.94
CA ALA A 50 10.89 9.20 3.80
C ALA A 50 9.84 9.66 2.78
N LYS A 51 9.43 10.94 2.83
CA LYS A 51 8.50 11.54 1.86
C LYS A 51 9.07 11.53 0.45
N SER A 52 10.35 11.86 0.29
CA SER A 52 11.05 11.79 -1.01
C SER A 52 11.04 10.37 -1.58
N ARG A 53 11.34 9.37 -0.75
CA ARG A 53 11.29 7.94 -1.13
C ARG A 53 9.89 7.46 -1.45
N LEU A 54 8.88 7.93 -0.72
CA LEU A 54 7.48 7.64 -0.99
C LEU A 54 7.07 8.13 -2.39
N VAL A 55 7.46 9.35 -2.77
CA VAL A 55 7.19 9.88 -4.11
C VAL A 55 7.86 9.02 -5.19
N LEU A 56 9.10 8.59 -4.95
CA LEU A 56 9.85 7.70 -5.85
C LEU A 56 9.29 6.27 -5.94
N LEU A 57 8.36 5.90 -5.05
CA LEU A 57 7.65 4.61 -5.15
C LEU A 57 6.68 4.59 -6.34
N LYS A 58 6.16 5.73 -6.80
CA LYS A 58 5.21 5.81 -7.93
C LYS A 58 5.73 5.14 -9.22
N PRO A 59 6.93 5.46 -9.74
CA PRO A 59 7.46 4.79 -10.93
C PRO A 59 7.71 3.29 -10.71
N GLN A 60 8.08 2.87 -9.49
CA GLN A 60 8.28 1.46 -9.15
C GLN A 60 6.94 0.69 -9.19
N LEU A 61 5.87 1.29 -8.67
CA LEU A 61 4.51 0.73 -8.73
C LEU A 61 4.00 0.66 -10.18
N ALA A 62 4.25 1.68 -10.99
CA ALA A 62 3.91 1.69 -12.40
C ALA A 62 4.61 0.55 -13.18
N TYR A 63 5.88 0.31 -12.89
CA TYR A 63 6.63 -0.80 -13.44
C TYR A 63 6.15 -2.18 -12.93
N ALA A 64 5.81 -2.29 -11.64
CA ALA A 64 5.24 -3.52 -11.10
C ALA A 64 3.92 -3.88 -11.79
N LYS A 65 3.05 -2.89 -12.03
CA LYS A 65 1.80 -3.03 -12.79
C LYS A 65 2.05 -3.46 -14.24
N SER A 66 3.03 -2.90 -14.93
CA SER A 66 3.31 -3.29 -16.32
C SER A 66 3.80 -4.74 -16.42
N ARG A 67 4.54 -5.23 -15.42
CA ARG A 67 5.00 -6.62 -15.33
C ARG A 67 3.91 -7.60 -14.90
N ASN A 68 2.95 -7.15 -14.09
CA ASN A 68 1.82 -7.95 -13.65
C ASN A 68 0.55 -7.09 -13.61
N PRO A 69 -0.29 -7.13 -14.68
CA PRO A 69 -1.51 -6.34 -14.75
C PRO A 69 -2.50 -6.60 -13.62
N HIS A 70 -2.47 -7.77 -12.96
CA HIS A 70 -3.33 -8.04 -11.81
C HIS A 70 -2.99 -7.17 -10.58
N LEU A 71 -1.81 -6.54 -10.53
CA LEU A 71 -1.47 -5.56 -9.49
C LEU A 71 -2.13 -4.19 -9.73
N LYS A 72 -2.83 -3.98 -10.84
CA LYS A 72 -3.43 -2.70 -11.21
C LYS A 72 -4.29 -2.10 -10.09
N PRO A 73 -5.24 -2.83 -9.46
CA PRO A 73 -6.10 -2.25 -8.41
C PRO A 73 -5.30 -1.64 -7.26
N LEU A 74 -4.33 -2.38 -6.74
CA LEU A 74 -3.48 -1.90 -5.66
C LEU A 74 -2.54 -0.77 -6.11
N THR A 75 -1.80 -0.96 -7.20
CA THR A 75 -0.77 -0.01 -7.62
C THR A 75 -1.34 1.35 -8.01
N GLU A 76 -2.48 1.40 -8.69
CA GLU A 76 -3.15 2.67 -9.01
C GLU A 76 -3.68 3.37 -7.76
N ARG A 77 -4.25 2.60 -6.82
CA ARG A 77 -4.70 3.18 -5.55
C ARG A 77 -3.53 3.74 -4.74
N LEU A 78 -2.42 3.02 -4.62
CA LEU A 78 -1.23 3.51 -3.93
C LEU A 78 -0.65 4.76 -4.58
N ILE A 79 -0.57 4.82 -5.92
CA ILE A 79 -0.09 6.02 -6.63
C ILE A 79 -0.97 7.24 -6.30
N ASN A 80 -2.29 7.07 -6.27
CA ASN A 80 -3.23 8.12 -5.89
C ASN A 80 -3.05 8.55 -4.43
N LEU A 81 -2.97 7.58 -3.50
CA LEU A 81 -2.76 7.85 -2.08
C LEU A 81 -1.44 8.58 -1.81
N ILE A 82 -0.34 8.22 -2.49
CA ILE A 82 0.94 8.93 -2.36
C ILE A 82 0.78 10.42 -2.74
N GLY A 83 -0.08 10.74 -3.71
CA GLY A 83 -0.38 12.14 -4.05
C GLY A 83 -1.18 12.91 -2.99
N GLN A 84 -1.80 12.20 -2.04
CA GLN A 84 -2.64 12.75 -0.98
C GLN A 84 -1.92 12.82 0.37
N VAL A 85 -0.83 12.07 0.56
CA VAL A 85 0.00 12.13 1.78
C VAL A 85 0.59 13.54 1.95
N ARG A 86 0.19 14.21 3.02
CA ARG A 86 0.63 15.57 3.36
C ARG A 86 1.94 15.56 4.16
N ASP A 87 2.39 16.72 4.59
CA ASP A 87 3.57 16.89 5.46
C ASP A 87 3.28 16.49 6.93
N ASP A 88 2.66 15.33 7.14
CA ASP A 88 2.43 14.78 8.46
C ASP A 88 2.66 13.26 8.51
N THR A 89 3.08 12.78 9.69
CA THR A 89 3.41 11.37 9.94
C THR A 89 2.16 10.49 10.03
N GLU A 90 1.00 11.06 10.36
CA GLU A 90 -0.24 10.29 10.51
C GLU A 90 -0.77 9.81 9.15
N ASN A 91 -0.71 10.66 8.12
CA ASN A 91 -1.03 10.28 6.74
C ASN A 91 -0.12 9.15 6.24
N LEU A 92 1.18 9.19 6.56
CA LEU A 92 2.10 8.13 6.18
C LEU A 92 1.83 6.83 6.96
N LYS A 93 1.45 6.94 8.23
CA LYS A 93 1.02 5.80 9.05
C LYS A 93 -0.26 5.16 8.51
N GLU A 94 -1.27 5.95 8.15
CA GLU A 94 -2.50 5.46 7.52
C GLU A 94 -2.19 4.78 6.16
N PHE A 95 -1.30 5.36 5.35
CA PHE A 95 -0.83 4.73 4.12
C PHE A 95 -0.16 3.37 4.37
N TYR A 96 0.72 3.30 5.38
CA TYR A 96 1.39 2.06 5.78
C TYR A 96 0.38 1.02 6.26
N GLN A 97 -0.55 1.40 7.13
CA GLN A 97 -1.59 0.52 7.66
C GLN A 97 -2.51 -0.01 6.55
N PHE A 98 -2.86 0.82 5.57
CA PHE A 98 -3.63 0.39 4.41
C PHE A 98 -2.91 -0.71 3.62
N VAL A 99 -1.62 -0.51 3.30
CA VAL A 99 -0.82 -1.53 2.60
C VAL A 99 -0.73 -2.81 3.42
N GLN A 100 -0.53 -2.70 4.74
CA GLN A 100 -0.50 -3.84 5.66
C GLN A 100 -1.83 -4.62 5.62
N SER A 101 -2.97 -3.94 5.68
CA SER A 101 -4.30 -4.54 5.63
C SER A 101 -4.55 -5.27 4.31
N VAL A 102 -4.17 -4.69 3.16
CA VAL A 102 -4.32 -5.38 1.85
C VAL A 102 -3.52 -6.69 1.84
N VAL A 103 -2.29 -6.69 2.35
CA VAL A 103 -1.47 -7.92 2.42
C VAL A 103 -2.08 -8.96 3.37
N ALA A 104 -2.66 -8.52 4.49
CA ALA A 104 -3.32 -9.40 5.45
C ALA A 104 -4.55 -10.09 4.84
N TYR A 105 -5.48 -9.33 4.27
CA TYR A 105 -6.70 -9.86 3.65
C TYR A 105 -6.39 -10.73 2.43
N HIS A 106 -5.43 -10.33 1.58
CA HIS A 106 -5.04 -11.18 0.45
C HIS A 106 -4.48 -12.53 0.91
N LYS A 107 -3.74 -12.55 2.02
CA LYS A 107 -3.22 -13.80 2.59
C LYS A 107 -4.34 -14.67 3.17
N GLU A 108 -5.37 -14.07 3.75
CA GLU A 108 -6.56 -14.75 4.27
C GLU A 108 -7.35 -15.42 3.15
N GLU A 109 -7.71 -14.68 2.10
CA GLU A 109 -8.41 -15.23 0.92
C GLU A 109 -7.66 -16.41 0.30
N ARG A 110 -6.33 -16.32 0.23
CA ARG A 110 -5.47 -17.38 -0.31
C ARG A 110 -5.37 -18.62 0.57
N ARG A 111 -5.79 -18.54 1.84
CA ARG A 111 -5.91 -19.70 2.74
C ARG A 111 -7.27 -20.38 2.58
N GLU A 112 -8.33 -19.61 2.32
CA GLU A 112 -9.69 -20.15 2.11
C GLU A 112 -9.85 -20.87 0.77
N GLU A 113 -9.06 -20.50 -0.25
CA GLU A 113 -9.02 -21.18 -1.56
C GLU A 113 -8.30 -22.56 -1.56
N ARG A 114 -7.70 -23.00 -0.44
CA ARG A 114 -6.89 -24.23 -0.34
C ARG A 114 -7.62 -25.35 0.38
#